data_AF-A0A5E3W797-F1
#
_entry.id   AF-A0A5E3W797-F1
#
_cell.length_a   1.000
_cell.length_b   1.000
_cell.length_c   1.000
_cell.angle_alpha   90.00
_cell.angle_beta   90.00
_cell.angle_gamma   90.00
#
_symmetry.space_group_name_H-M   'P 1'
#
loop_
_entity.id
_entity.type
_entity.pdbx_description
1 polymer ?
#
loop_
_entity_poly.entity_id
_entity_poly.type
_entity_poly.pdbx_seq_one_letter_code
_entity_poly.pdbx_strand_id
1 'polypeptide(L)'
;MSSQSVFEANPYAGHHSLSTLEAEVLWEYAKLNQHIKDLIVQTRRLTEKPDELLIERLRILEHKMGLVFTVFKASAWAIISDREYAAEQSRLDGNSVLDTTIQQ
;
A
#
# COMPACT_ATOMS: atom_id res chain seq x y z
N MET A 1 -1.49 26.19 -26.66
CA MET A 1 -1.70 27.61 -26.27
C MET A 1 -3.16 28.04 -26.54
N SER A 2 -4.18 27.39 -25.97
CA SER A 2 -5.58 27.77 -26.23
C SER A 2 -6.54 27.61 -25.04
N SER A 3 -6.06 27.25 -23.85
CA SER A 3 -6.94 26.96 -22.71
C SER A 3 -7.53 28.21 -22.05
N GLN A 4 -6.84 29.35 -22.11
CA GLN A 4 -7.30 30.60 -21.49
C GLN A 4 -8.35 31.36 -22.31
N SER A 5 -8.38 31.18 -23.64
CA SER A 5 -9.28 31.95 -24.51
C SER A 5 -10.76 31.61 -24.30
N VAL A 6 -11.07 30.36 -23.93
CA VAL A 6 -12.45 29.90 -23.70
C VAL A 6 -13.03 30.47 -22.40
N PHE A 7 -12.21 30.92 -21.44
CA PHE A 7 -12.72 31.51 -20.19
C PHE A 7 -12.92 33.02 -20.28
N GLU A 8 -12.27 33.69 -21.24
CA GLU A 8 -12.23 35.16 -21.33
C GLU A 8 -13.33 35.72 -22.24
N ALA A 9 -13.68 35.01 -23.31
CA ALA A 9 -14.74 35.42 -24.23
C ALA A 9 -15.53 34.21 -24.75
N ASN A 10 -16.84 34.38 -24.94
CA ASN A 10 -17.68 33.36 -25.55
C ASN A 10 -17.43 33.33 -27.08
N PRO A 11 -16.80 32.27 -27.63
CA PRO A 11 -16.52 32.18 -29.06
C PRO A 11 -17.77 31.89 -29.91
N TYR A 12 -18.87 31.50 -29.27
CA TYR A 12 -20.13 31.16 -29.94
C TYR A 12 -21.13 32.33 -29.93
N ALA A 13 -20.81 33.45 -29.26
CA ALA A 13 -21.67 34.63 -29.22
C ALA A 13 -21.80 35.27 -30.61
N GLY A 14 -23.04 35.44 -31.08
CA GLY A 14 -23.33 36.11 -32.36
C GLY A 14 -23.29 35.21 -33.59
N HIS A 15 -23.23 33.89 -33.42
CA HIS A 15 -23.35 32.96 -34.54
C HIS A 15 -24.77 32.98 -35.13
N HIS A 16 -24.90 33.28 -36.43
CA HIS A 16 -26.17 33.36 -37.17
C HIS A 16 -27.05 32.10 -37.05
N SER A 17 -26.44 30.93 -36.83
CA SER A 17 -27.08 29.62 -36.82
C SER A 17 -27.44 29.12 -35.42
N LEU A 18 -27.11 29.87 -34.37
CA LEU A 18 -27.29 29.48 -32.98
C LEU A 18 -28.18 30.49 -32.27
N SER A 19 -29.15 29.99 -31.51
CA SER A 19 -29.88 30.84 -30.57
C SER A 19 -28.94 31.32 -29.45
N THR A 20 -29.22 32.49 -28.87
CA THR A 20 -28.42 33.06 -27.77
C THR A 20 -28.22 32.05 -26.63
N LEU A 21 -29.27 31.30 -26.28
CA LEU A 21 -29.21 30.27 -25.24
C LEU A 21 -28.30 29.10 -25.63
N GLU A 22 -28.33 28.67 -26.89
CA GLU A 22 -27.50 27.56 -27.37
C GLU A 22 -26.01 27.93 -27.35
N ALA A 23 -25.69 29.16 -27.73
CA ALA A 23 -24.33 29.68 -27.67
C ALA A 23 -23.79 29.78 -26.23
N GLU A 24 -24.63 30.17 -25.26
CA GLU A 24 -24.27 30.18 -23.84
C GLU A 24 -24.04 28.78 -23.29
N VAL A 25 -24.95 27.85 -23.59
CA VAL A 25 -24.84 26.45 -23.13
C VAL A 25 -23.58 25.78 -23.70
N LEU A 26 -23.29 25.96 -25.00
CA LEU A 26 -22.07 25.43 -25.61
C LEU A 26 -20.80 26.01 -25.00
N TRP A 27 -20.85 27.28 -24.59
CA TRP A 27 -19.73 27.93 -23.91
C TRP A 27 -19.51 27.35 -22.50
N GLU A 28 -20.58 27.11 -21.74
CA GLU A 28 -20.50 26.44 -20.44
C GLU A 28 -19.95 25.01 -20.58
N TYR A 29 -20.40 24.25 -21.60
CA TYR A 29 -19.83 22.93 -21.89
C TYR A 29 -18.35 22.99 -22.27
N ALA A 30 -17.92 24.01 -23.01
CA ALA A 30 -16.52 24.20 -23.35
C ALA A 30 -15.66 24.48 -22.11
N LYS A 31 -16.16 25.31 -21.18
CA LYS A 31 -15.53 25.57 -19.88
C LYS A 31 -15.47 24.31 -19.02
N LEU A 32 -16.56 23.55 -18.92
CA LEU A 32 -16.61 22.28 -18.21
C LEU A 32 -15.62 21.26 -18.77
N ASN A 33 -15.55 21.11 -20.10
CA ASN A 33 -14.60 20.20 -20.75
C ASN A 33 -13.15 20.59 -20.42
N GLN A 34 -12.85 21.89 -20.34
CA GLN A 34 -11.52 22.33 -19.94
C GLN A 34 -11.22 21.99 -18.48
N HIS A 35 -12.17 22.18 -17.56
CA HIS A 35 -12.03 21.73 -16.17
C HIS A 35 -11.86 20.22 -16.05
N ILE A 36 -12.58 19.43 -16.85
CA ILE A 36 -12.44 17.97 -16.87
C ILE A 36 -11.04 17.57 -17.35
N LYS A 37 -10.50 18.22 -18.39
CA LYS A 37 -9.12 17.98 -18.84
C LYS A 37 -8.11 18.30 -17.75
N ASP A 38 -8.29 19.41 -17.04
CA ASP A 38 -7.40 19.79 -15.94
C ASP A 38 -7.49 18.78 -14.78
N LEU A 39 -8.69 18.30 -14.44
CA LEU A 39 -8.89 17.23 -13.47
C LEU A 39 -8.21 15.93 -13.91
N ILE A 40 -8.34 15.51 -15.17
CA ILE A 40 -7.67 14.31 -15.69
C ILE A 40 -6.16 14.44 -15.54
N VAL A 41 -5.58 15.60 -15.87
CA VAL A 41 -4.14 15.85 -15.69
C VAL A 41 -3.74 15.81 -14.22
N GLN A 42 -4.53 16.41 -13.33
CA GLN A 42 -4.29 16.40 -11.88
C GLN A 42 -4.38 14.98 -11.32
N THR A 43 -5.44 14.23 -11.63
CA THR A 43 -5.62 12.84 -11.24
C THR A 43 -4.49 11.97 -11.76
N ARG A 44 -4.10 12.14 -13.04
CA ARG A 44 -2.97 11.42 -13.62
C ARG A 44 -1.67 11.74 -12.87
N ARG A 45 -1.41 13.00 -12.53
CA ARG A 45 -0.25 13.41 -11.72
C ARG A 45 -0.26 12.80 -10.32
N LEU A 46 -1.43 12.66 -9.69
CA LEU A 46 -1.58 12.02 -8.38
C LEU A 46 -1.37 10.50 -8.46
N THR A 47 -1.83 9.85 -9.53
CA THR A 47 -1.65 8.41 -9.74
C THR A 47 -0.24 8.04 -10.22
N GLU A 48 0.37 8.86 -11.06
CA GLU A 48 1.72 8.62 -11.61
C GLU A 48 2.84 8.92 -10.63
N LYS A 49 2.56 9.63 -9.52
CA LYS A 49 3.45 9.68 -8.36
C LYS A 49 2.96 8.65 -7.34
N PRO A 50 3.32 7.36 -7.47
CA PRO A 50 3.35 6.53 -6.28
C PRO A 50 4.24 7.27 -5.29
N ASP A 51 3.73 7.50 -4.09
CA ASP A 51 4.45 8.22 -3.07
C ASP A 51 5.73 7.43 -2.75
N GLU A 52 6.84 7.76 -3.43
CA GLU A 52 8.13 7.06 -3.30
C GLU A 52 8.55 7.04 -1.83
N LEU A 53 8.16 8.08 -1.10
CA LEU A 53 8.32 8.21 0.34
C LEU A 53 7.44 7.22 1.12
N LEU A 54 6.23 6.88 0.65
CA LEU A 54 5.42 5.81 1.25
C LEU A 54 6.07 4.43 1.02
N ILE A 55 6.54 4.14 -0.19
CA ILE A 55 7.22 2.87 -0.49
C ILE A 55 8.50 2.73 0.32
N GLU A 56 9.29 3.80 0.44
CA GLU A 56 10.50 3.81 1.26
C GLU A 56 10.18 3.58 2.75
N ARG A 57 9.15 4.25 3.27
CA ARG A 57 8.68 4.02 4.65
C ARG A 57 8.21 2.58 4.87
N LEU A 58 7.51 1.98 3.90
CA LEU A 58 7.08 0.59 3.97
C LEU A 58 8.27 -0.38 3.95
N ARG A 59 9.28 -0.13 3.12
CA ARG A 59 10.52 -0.93 3.10
C ARG A 59 11.28 -0.87 4.43
N ILE A 60 11.40 0.31 5.03
CA ILE A 60 12.01 0.47 6.35
C ILE A 60 11.22 -0.32 7.40
N LEU A 61 9.88 -0.27 7.34
CA LEU A 61 9.02 -1.01 8.25
C LEU A 61 9.16 -2.52 8.07
N GLU A 62 9.17 -3.00 6.83
CA GLU A 62 9.41 -4.40 6.47
C GLU A 62 10.73 -4.90 7.07
N HIS A 63 11.81 -4.12 6.92
CA HIS A 63 13.11 -4.52 7.45
C HIS A 63 13.11 -4.62 8.98
N LYS A 64 12.50 -3.64 9.66
CA LYS A 64 12.39 -3.63 11.13
C LYS A 64 11.55 -4.79 11.64
N MET A 65 10.38 -5.03 11.04
CA MET A 65 9.49 -6.11 11.44
C MET A 65 10.07 -7.48 11.08
N GLY A 66 10.78 -7.61 9.96
CA GLY A 66 11.49 -8.82 9.57
C GLY A 66 12.60 -9.19 10.56
N LEU A 67 13.34 -8.21 11.07
CA LEU A 67 14.34 -8.44 12.11
C LEU A 67 13.67 -8.90 13.41
N VAL A 68 12.63 -8.19 13.87
CA VAL A 68 11.88 -8.55 15.08
C VAL A 68 11.29 -9.95 14.96
N PHE A 69 10.69 -10.29 13.82
CA PHE A 69 10.12 -11.61 13.56
C PHE A 69 11.18 -12.72 13.56
N THR A 70 12.36 -12.46 12.99
CA THR A 70 13.47 -13.42 12.99
C THR A 70 13.98 -13.68 14.40
N VAL A 71 14.20 -12.62 15.19
CA VAL A 71 14.61 -12.75 16.60
C VAL A 71 13.54 -13.48 17.41
N PHE A 72 12.26 -13.13 17.21
CA PHE A 72 11.14 -13.79 17.85
C PHE A 72 11.10 -15.29 17.51
N LYS A 73 11.21 -15.66 16.23
CA LYS A 73 11.27 -17.07 15.81
C LYS A 73 12.45 -17.81 16.43
N ALA A 74 13.63 -17.21 16.46
CA ALA A 74 14.80 -17.81 17.10
C ALA A 74 14.54 -18.05 18.59
N SER A 75 13.93 -17.09 19.29
CA SER A 75 13.59 -17.23 20.71
C SER A 75 12.57 -18.33 20.97
N ALA A 76 11.54 -18.46 20.13
CA ALA A 76 10.55 -19.52 20.23
C ALA A 76 11.17 -20.91 19.99
N TRP A 77 12.01 -21.03 18.95
CA TRP A 77 12.74 -22.27 18.66
C TRP A 77 13.69 -22.68 19.78
N ALA A 78 14.40 -21.72 20.39
CA ALA A 78 15.27 -21.99 21.53
C ALA A 78 14.49 -22.61 22.71
N ILE A 79 13.31 -22.07 23.03
CA ILE A 79 12.46 -22.59 24.12
C ILE A 79 11.91 -23.99 23.80
N ILE A 80 11.46 -24.21 22.56
CA ILE A 80 10.95 -25.52 22.13
C ILE A 80 12.06 -26.56 22.22
N SER A 81 13.24 -26.23 21.69
CA SER A 81 14.40 -27.10 21.72
C SER A 81 14.82 -27.45 23.15
N ASP A 82 14.86 -26.46 24.05
CA ASP A 82 15.22 -26.68 25.46
C ASP A 82 14.25 -27.64 26.17
N ARG A 83 12.94 -27.53 25.87
CA ARG A 83 11.92 -28.46 26.39
C ARG A 83 12.07 -29.87 25.81
N GLU A 84 12.39 -30.00 24.53
CA GLU A 84 12.66 -31.29 23.91
C GLU A 84 13.89 -31.97 24.53
N TYR A 85 14.98 -31.22 24.74
CA TYR A 85 16.16 -31.73 25.43
C TYR A 85 15.89 -32.14 26.88
N ALA A 86 15.15 -31.33 27.65
CA ALA A 86 14.78 -31.66 29.02
C ALA A 86 13.85 -32.90 29.11
N ALA A 87 12.93 -33.04 28.16
CA ALA A 87 12.06 -34.21 28.07
C ALA A 87 12.87 -35.47 27.72
N GLU A 88 13.83 -35.37 26.80
CA GLU A 88 14.67 -36.50 26.42
C GLU A 88 15.62 -36.92 27.55
N GLN A 89 16.24 -35.96 28.27
CA GLN A 89 17.02 -36.25 29.48
C GLN A 89 16.19 -36.96 30.55
N SER A 90 14.97 -36.49 30.80
CA SER A 90 14.07 -37.14 31.77
C SER A 90 13.73 -38.58 31.38
N ARG A 91 13.64 -38.89 30.07
CA ARG A 91 13.39 -40.26 29.59
C ARG A 91 14.61 -41.17 29.76
N LEU A 92 15.81 -40.64 29.51
CA LEU A 92 17.06 -41.37 29.67
C LEU A 92 17.34 -41.70 31.15
N ASP A 93 17.11 -40.74 32.05
CA ASP A 93 17.26 -40.94 33.49
C ASP A 93 16.24 -41.95 34.05
N GLY A 94 14.99 -41.92 33.55
CA GLY A 94 13.96 -42.89 33.91
C GLY A 94 14.31 -44.33 33.51
N ASN A 95 14.92 -44.54 32.35
CA ASN A 95 15.36 -45.86 31.91
C ASN A 95 16.56 -46.40 32.71
N SER A 96 17.49 -45.52 33.14
CA SER A 96 18.63 -45.92 33.97
C SER A 96 18.20 -46.46 35.34
N VAL A 97 17.15 -45.89 35.95
CA VAL A 97 16.65 -46.32 37.27
C VAL A 97 15.94 -47.67 37.18
N LEU A 98 15.23 -47.94 36.08
CA LEU A 98 14.55 -49.21 35.84
C LEU A 98 15.54 -50.36 35.65
N ASP A 99 16.67 -50.13 34.97
CA ASP A 99 17.68 -51.16 34.71
C ASP A 99 18.44 -51.60 35.98
N THR A 100 18.54 -50.71 36.98
CA THR A 100 19.22 -51.01 38.25
C THR A 100 18.34 -51.82 39.23
N THR A 101 17.01 -51.72 39.10
CA THR A 101 16.05 -52.37 40.01
C THR A 101 15.82 -53.85 39.67
N ILE A 102 16.12 -54.27 38.44
CA ILE A 102 15.90 -55.66 37.96
C ILE A 102 17.04 -56.62 38.35
N GLN A 103 18.16 -56.12 38.88
CA GLN A 103 19.34 -56.94 39.23
C GLN A 103 19.56 -57.23 40.73
N GLN A 104 18.57 -56.97 41.60
CA GLN A 104 18.62 -57.40 43.01
C GLN A 104 17.78 -58.65 43.29
#